data_AF-A0AAD7AV28-F1
#
_entry.id   AF-A0AAD7AV28-F1
#
_cell.length_a   1.000
_cell.length_b   1.000
_cell.length_c   1.000
_cell.angle_alpha   90.00
_cell.angle_beta   90.00
_cell.angle_gamma   90.00
#
_symmetry.space_group_name_H-M   'P 1'
#
loop_
_entity.id
_entity.type
_entity.pdbx_description
1 polymer ?
#
loop_
_entity_poly.entity_id
_entity_poly.type
_entity_poly.pdbx_seq_one_letter_code
_entity_poly.pdbx_strand_id
1 'polypeptide(L)' 'MSTKSSTSTSGSKTGPMTRSQIIKSYGGRPNFQYSFGLKMDPDSIEEGNAILDAFEQQDREDWEAEQKEKKDAKK' A
#
# COMPACT_ATOMS: atom_id res chain seq x y z
N MET A 1 4.06 -26.52 17.64
CA MET A 1 3.40 -25.63 16.65
C MET A 1 3.58 -24.20 17.14
N SER A 2 4.56 -23.45 16.59
CA SER A 2 4.97 -22.14 17.11
C SER A 2 4.25 -20.96 16.43
N THR A 3 3.32 -20.37 17.19
CA THR A 3 3.11 -18.93 17.51
C THR A 3 3.04 -17.80 16.46
N LYS A 4 2.02 -16.94 16.70
CA LYS A 4 1.90 -15.46 16.52
C LYS A 4 1.38 -14.96 15.15
N SER A 5 0.16 -14.40 15.12
CA SER A 5 -0.19 -12.96 15.28
C SER A 5 -0.01 -12.20 13.96
N SER A 6 -0.94 -11.41 13.41
CA SER A 6 -1.65 -10.30 14.06
C SER A 6 -2.84 -9.82 13.22
N THR A 7 -4.01 -9.69 13.87
CA THR A 7 -5.07 -8.75 13.51
C THR A 7 -4.46 -7.35 13.33
N SER A 8 -4.63 -6.73 12.17
CA SER A 8 -4.27 -5.32 11.97
C SER A 8 -5.51 -4.44 12.08
N THR A 9 -5.53 -3.76 13.22
CA THR A 9 -6.39 -2.66 13.64
C THR A 9 -6.65 -1.66 12.52
N SER A 10 -7.94 -1.42 12.26
CA SER A 10 -8.50 -0.23 11.63
C SER A 10 -8.11 1.03 12.42
N GLY A 11 -6.94 1.59 12.12
CA GLY A 11 -6.55 2.93 12.53
C GLY A 11 -6.98 3.92 11.44
N SER A 12 -7.78 4.91 11.82
CA SER A 12 -8.20 6.05 11.00
C SER A 12 -7.04 6.58 10.15
N LYS A 13 -7.13 6.41 8.81
CA LYS A 13 -6.10 6.82 7.85
C LYS A 13 -5.92 8.34 7.91
N THR A 14 -4.76 8.80 8.35
CA THR A 14 -4.37 10.22 8.42
C THR A 14 -3.71 10.73 7.13
N GLY A 15 -3.60 9.92 6.09
CA GLY A 15 -2.95 10.27 4.83
C GLY A 15 -3.03 9.15 3.78
N PRO A 16 -2.44 9.36 2.59
CA PRO A 16 -2.36 8.34 1.55
C PRO A 16 -1.53 7.15 2.00
N MET A 17 -1.78 5.98 1.40
CA MET A 17 -1.11 4.74 1.78
C MET A 17 0.33 4.72 1.26
N THR A 18 1.29 4.51 2.15
CA THR A 18 2.71 4.36 1.81
C THR A 18 3.01 2.95 1.31
N ARG A 19 4.11 2.77 0.55
CA ARG A 19 4.57 1.44 0.07
C ARG A 19 4.62 0.39 1.19
N SER A 20 5.14 0.77 2.35
CA SER A 20 5.24 -0.12 3.52
C SER A 20 3.88 -0.58 4.04
N GLN A 21 2.87 0.30 4.00
CA GLN A 21 1.50 -0.07 4.39
C GLN A 21 0.88 -0.99 3.35
N ILE A 22 1.10 -0.74 2.05
CA ILE A 22 0.64 -1.61 0.96
C ILE A 22 1.25 -2.99 1.12
N ILE A 23 2.58 -3.10 1.24
CA ILE A 23 3.26 -4.39 1.48
C ILE A 23 2.68 -5.12 2.71
N LYS A 24 2.37 -4.38 3.78
CA LYS A 24 1.81 -4.95 5.01
C LYS A 24 0.40 -5.50 4.80
N SER A 25 -0.43 -4.93 3.94
CA SER A 25 -1.78 -5.44 3.67
C SER A 25 -1.76 -6.79 2.95
N TYR A 26 -0.74 -7.06 2.15
CA TYR A 26 -0.51 -8.36 1.50
C TYR A 26 0.16 -9.39 2.42
N GLY A 27 0.49 -9.03 3.67
CA GLY A 27 1.18 -9.91 4.60
C GLY A 27 2.71 -9.93 4.44
N GLY A 28 3.28 -8.91 3.78
CA GLY A 28 4.72 -8.74 3.61
C GLY A 28 5.18 -8.80 2.16
N ARG A 29 6.46 -8.49 1.94
CA ARG A 29 7.07 -8.38 0.61
C ARG A 29 6.96 -9.67 -0.22
N PRO A 30 7.25 -10.87 0.32
CA PRO A 30 7.14 -12.10 -0.46
C PRO A 30 5.72 -12.35 -0.95
N ASN A 31 4.72 -12.20 -0.07
CA ASN A 31 3.33 -12.40 -0.46
C ASN A 31 2.84 -11.39 -1.49
N PHE A 32 3.27 -10.13 -1.37
CA PHE A 32 3.03 -9.11 -2.38
C PHE A 32 3.60 -9.56 -3.73
N GLN A 33 4.90 -9.88 -3.82
CA GLN A 33 5.53 -10.33 -5.07
C GLN A 33 4.77 -11.51 -5.69
N TYR A 34 4.48 -12.55 -4.90
CA TYR A 34 3.76 -13.72 -5.38
C TYR A 34 2.33 -13.42 -5.84
N SER A 35 1.67 -12.43 -5.25
CA SER A 35 0.33 -11.99 -5.68
C SER A 35 0.34 -11.38 -7.09
N PHE A 36 1.48 -10.84 -7.52
CA PHE A 36 1.71 -10.30 -8.86
C PHE A 36 2.50 -11.25 -9.77
N GLY A 37 2.70 -12.51 -9.36
CA GLY A 37 3.45 -13.50 -10.13
C GLY A 37 4.96 -13.23 -10.20
N LEU A 38 5.48 -12.33 -9.35
CA LEU A 38 6.87 -11.94 -9.29
C LEU A 38 7.67 -12.88 -8.39
N LYS A 39 8.94 -13.11 -8.74
CA LYS A 39 9.89 -13.88 -7.91
C LYS A 39 10.58 -12.97 -6.89
N MET A 40 11.43 -13.54 -6.04
CA MET A 40 12.25 -12.79 -5.07
C MET A 40 13.66 -12.49 -5.59
N ASP A 41 13.85 -12.52 -6.91
CA ASP A 41 15.09 -12.15 -7.57
C ASP A 41 15.20 -10.61 -7.71
N PRO A 42 16.41 -10.03 -7.81
CA PRO A 42 16.60 -8.58 -7.89
C PRO A 42 15.77 -7.89 -8.97
N ASP A 43 15.68 -8.49 -10.17
CA ASP A 43 14.92 -7.93 -11.29
C ASP A 43 13.41 -7.90 -10.98
N SER A 44 12.87 -9.00 -10.47
CA SER A 44 11.47 -9.07 -10.02
C SER A 44 11.20 -8.15 -8.81
N ILE A 45 12.21 -7.85 -7.99
CA ILE A 45 12.10 -6.89 -6.89
C ILE A 45 11.98 -5.46 -7.44
N GLU A 46 12.69 -5.13 -8.51
CA GLU A 46 12.57 -3.84 -9.18
C GLU A 46 11.18 -3.66 -9.79
N GLU A 47 10.67 -4.69 -10.48
CA GLU A 47 9.30 -4.68 -11.02
C GLU A 47 8.26 -4.50 -9.90
N GLY A 48 8.40 -5.22 -8.80
CA GLY A 48 7.49 -5.07 -7.66
C GLY A 48 7.56 -3.70 -6.99
N ASN A 49 8.74 -3.06 -6.99
CA ASN A 49 8.87 -1.68 -6.53
C ASN A 49 8.11 -0.74 -7.49
N ALA A 50 8.24 -0.89 -8.81
CA ALA A 50 7.50 -0.08 -9.77
C ALA A 50 5.97 -0.19 -9.59
N ILE A 51 5.47 -1.39 -9.27
CA ILE A 51 4.04 -1.60 -8.94
C ILE A 51 3.67 -0.84 -7.66
N LEU A 52 4.48 -0.93 -6.60
CA LEU A 52 4.23 -0.20 -5.35
C LEU A 52 4.23 1.31 -5.55
N ASP A 53 5.07 1.82 -6.44
CA ASP A 53 5.16 3.24 -6.78
C ASP A 53 3.87 3.72 -7.45
N ALA A 54 3.33 2.93 -8.38
CA ALA A 54 2.06 3.21 -9.03
C ALA A 54 0.89 3.24 -8.02
N PHE A 55 0.83 2.27 -7.10
CA PHE A 55 -0.19 2.28 -6.04
C PHE A 55 -0.08 3.49 -5.12
N GLU A 56 1.14 3.82 -4.66
CA GLU A 56 1.37 4.97 -3.79
C GLU A 56 1.00 6.29 -4.48
N GLN A 57 1.27 6.40 -5.79
CA GLN A 57 0.89 7.57 -6.56
C GLN A 57 -0.64 7.68 -6.72
N GLN A 58 -1.31 6.59 -7.07
CA GLN A 58 -2.76 6.58 -7.22
C GLN A 58 -3.46 6.92 -5.89
N ASP A 59 -3.05 6.29 -4.78
CA ASP A 59 -3.61 6.57 -3.45
C ASP A 59 -3.39 8.03 -3.03
N ARG A 60 -2.28 8.65 -3.46
CA ARG A 60 -2.01 10.07 -3.22
C ARG A 60 -2.93 10.97 -4.03
N GLU A 61 -3.10 10.69 -5.31
CA GLU A 61 -3.98 11.45 -6.20
C GLU A 61 -5.43 11.40 -5.70
N ASP A 62 -5.91 10.22 -5.32
CA ASP A 62 -7.25 10.03 -4.74
C ASP A 62 -7.41 10.82 -3.42
N TRP A 63 -6.41 10.76 -2.54
CA TRP A 63 -6.43 11.51 -1.28
C TRP A 63 -6.44 13.03 -1.51
N GLU A 64 -5.64 13.53 -2.44
CA GLU A 64 -5.59 14.96 -2.78
C GLU A 64 -6.92 15.45 -3.37
N ALA A 65 -7.55 14.65 -4.25
CA ALA A 65 -8.86 14.94 -4.82
C ALA A 65 -9.95 15.04 -3.74
N GLU A 66 -9.99 14.09 -2.81
CA GLU A 66 -10.95 14.12 -1.68
C GLU A 66 -10.72 15.32 -0.76
N GLN A 67 -9.47 15.69 -0.50
CA GLN A 67 -9.16 16.85 0.34
C GLN A 67 -9.57 18.16 -0.33
N LYS A 68 -9.47 18.24 -1.65
CA LYS A 68 -9.94 19.39 -2.41
C LYS A 68 -11.47 19.52 -2.32
N GLU A 69 -12.20 18.43 -2.55
CA GLU A 69 -13.66 18.41 -2.44
C GLU A 69 -14.15 18.79 -1.03
N LYS A 70 -13.52 18.26 0.02
CA LYS A 70 -13.85 18.59 1.42
C LYS A 70 -13.57 20.06 1.77
N LYS A 71 -12.56 20.69 1.14
CA LYS A 71 -12.28 22.12 1.32
C LYS A 71 -13.32 22.98 0.62
N ASP A 72 -13.76 22.60 -0.57
CA ASP A 72 -14.78 23.32 -1.33
C ASP A 72 -16.18 23.18 -0.69
N ALA A 73 -16.51 22.01 -0.11
CA ALA A 73 -17.80 21.77 0.57
C ALA A 73 -17.95 22.50 1.93
N LYS A 74 -16.88 23.07 2.48
CA LYS A 74 -16.89 23.78 3.77
C LYS A 74 -16.91 25.31 3.62
N LYS A 75 -16.96 25.82 2.39
CA LYS A 75 -17.06 27.25 2.07
C LYS A 75 -18.51 27.67 1.86
#